data_AF-F4G271-F1
#
_entry.id   AF-F4G271-F1
#
_cell.length_a   1.000
_cell.length_b   1.000
_cell.length_c   1.000
_cell.angle_alpha   90.00
_cell.angle_beta   90.00
_cell.angle_gamma   90.00
#
_symmetry.space_group_name_H-M   'P 1'
#
loop_
_entity.id
_entity.type
_entity.pdbx_description
1 polymer ?
#
loop_
_entity_poly.entity_id
_entity_poly.type
_entity_poly.pdbx_seq_one_letter_code
_entity_poly.pdbx_strand_id
1 'polypeptide(L)'
;MIDPAECEELEWIIPTGTGGYSSSTVCGINSRTYHGLLIVPQDPPHRRYVVLSKVEDFLITDGQEYPLSTNHYTNNVFYPAGYKFLYQIERGENYITWEFTFGSSKVIKTLLVHRGYNAITLSYTSNRGVLNICPLVTFRSHHVTLKDRRPVFSYKIGQETSLMANGIPFLNMRVRGDHSIERTEYWYYNFFYRLDYERGTNYLDDLYNPFCISTKGNRVELDFYSGNFMEEIPKRKPRDVIELLSYGARSFVVKTGDSYAIIAGYHWFDEWGRDTMISLEGILLLNGLFDQAKNILTRYFDVLYKGMMPNNFLGNSEIAYKGVDVSLWGINAVYKYFEYTNDIEFLKKIFPRMLEVVDWYWKGNGTVLNKGNLLYHTGAPRTWMDAQFNGTVVTPREGAAVEINALWYNALMIMNYFSKKLGINDPEFWDKAEKVRSAFMEKFPSEKGLYDFIGLDDKPGTETRPNQLFAVGLPFPVVSKEVGRRVIEVVESELLRPYGLSTLSRKDKGYTPYYRGSRDSRDRAYHNGPIWPWLIGIYVDAKLNFEYDSLKLKNIINQFSPLLTLAAKEGGFIPELFEDIAPFKKGGCIAQAWSVAETLRALKNVINYS
;
A
#
# COMPACT_ATOMS: atom_id res chain seq x y z
N MET A 1 -10.57 23.88 18.70
CA MET A 1 -11.15 22.53 18.70
C MET A 1 -11.20 22.08 17.25
N ILE A 2 -10.75 20.86 16.95
CA ILE A 2 -10.77 20.31 15.57
C ILE A 2 -12.22 20.03 15.18
N ASP A 3 -12.60 20.35 13.94
CA ASP A 3 -13.90 20.00 13.37
C ASP A 3 -14.01 18.46 13.26
N PRO A 4 -15.07 17.81 13.77
CA PRO A 4 -15.21 16.36 13.65
C PRO A 4 -15.23 15.87 12.19
N ALA A 5 -15.67 16.68 11.23
CA ALA A 5 -15.57 16.33 9.82
C ALA A 5 -14.12 16.34 9.31
N GLU A 6 -13.29 17.28 9.79
CA GLU A 6 -11.85 17.33 9.51
C GLU A 6 -11.13 16.12 10.15
N CYS A 7 -11.51 15.76 11.37
CA CYS A 7 -11.02 14.54 12.03
C CYS A 7 -11.20 13.31 11.13
N GLU A 8 -12.36 13.18 10.47
CA GLU A 8 -12.69 12.01 9.66
C GLU A 8 -11.79 11.81 8.43
N GLU A 9 -11.08 12.86 7.97
CA GLU A 9 -10.12 12.80 6.84
C GLU A 9 -8.67 12.52 7.30
N LEU A 10 -8.40 12.70 8.59
CA LEU A 10 -7.09 12.51 9.19
C LEU A 10 -6.97 11.07 9.71
N GLU A 11 -6.64 10.16 8.81
CA GLU A 11 -6.51 8.73 9.06
C GLU A 11 -5.09 8.36 9.53
N TRP A 12 -4.97 7.30 10.34
CA TRP A 12 -3.68 6.71 10.73
C TRP A 12 -3.73 5.19 10.61
N ILE A 13 -2.57 4.56 10.42
CA ILE A 13 -2.44 3.10 10.41
C ILE A 13 -1.13 2.64 11.06
N ILE A 14 -1.21 1.53 11.80
CA ILE A 14 -0.07 0.84 12.38
C ILE A 14 -0.23 -0.65 12.07
N PRO A 15 0.50 -1.19 11.07
CA PRO A 15 0.43 -2.62 10.75
C PRO A 15 0.96 -3.50 11.88
N THR A 16 0.42 -4.71 12.01
CA THR A 16 0.93 -5.69 12.99
C THR A 16 2.15 -6.44 12.47
N GLY A 17 2.40 -6.47 11.16
CA GLY A 17 3.45 -7.31 10.55
C GLY A 17 3.03 -8.77 10.31
N THR A 18 1.79 -9.13 10.64
CA THR A 18 1.17 -10.45 10.36
C THR A 18 0.22 -10.40 9.17
N GLY A 19 0.04 -9.22 8.57
CA GLY A 19 -1.06 -8.89 7.64
C GLY A 19 -2.21 -8.13 8.31
N GLY A 20 -2.29 -8.18 9.65
CA GLY A 20 -3.20 -7.34 10.44
C GLY A 20 -2.73 -5.90 10.58
N TYR A 21 -3.57 -5.08 11.20
CA TYR A 21 -3.25 -3.68 11.50
C TYR A 21 -4.21 -3.09 12.55
N SER A 22 -3.81 -1.94 13.09
CA SER A 22 -4.69 -1.00 13.80
C SER A 22 -4.84 0.25 12.96
N SER A 23 -6.06 0.77 12.80
CA SER A 23 -6.30 1.99 12.02
C SER A 23 -7.60 2.67 12.42
N SER A 24 -7.58 3.99 12.47
CA SER A 24 -8.77 4.82 12.66
C SER A 24 -8.46 6.24 12.19
N THR A 25 -9.33 7.19 12.53
CA THR A 25 -9.02 8.61 12.43
C THR A 25 -8.31 9.09 13.69
N VAL A 26 -7.64 10.24 13.60
CA VAL A 26 -6.91 10.83 14.74
C VAL A 26 -7.82 11.15 15.93
N CYS A 27 -9.13 11.30 15.73
CA CYS A 27 -10.11 11.53 16.80
C CYS A 27 -10.87 10.25 17.22
N GLY A 28 -10.50 9.09 16.67
CA GLY A 28 -11.14 7.81 16.98
C GLY A 28 -12.54 7.61 16.38
N ILE A 29 -12.93 8.48 15.44
CA ILE A 29 -14.17 8.37 14.65
C ILE A 29 -13.87 7.40 13.50
N ASN A 30 -14.40 6.19 13.53
CA ASN A 30 -14.23 5.27 12.40
C ASN A 30 -15.03 5.84 11.21
N SER A 31 -14.33 6.26 10.14
CA SER A 31 -14.92 6.81 8.92
C SER A 31 -14.92 5.81 7.74
N ARG A 32 -14.37 4.61 7.95
CA ARG A 32 -14.32 3.49 7.00
C ARG A 32 -14.64 2.16 7.69
N THR A 33 -15.17 1.23 6.90
CA THR A 33 -15.37 -0.19 7.22
C THR A 33 -14.06 -0.91 7.58
N TYR A 34 -12.95 -0.36 7.08
CA TYR A 34 -11.58 -0.84 7.31
C TYR A 34 -10.96 -0.35 8.62
N HIS A 35 -11.59 0.60 9.32
CA HIS A 35 -11.10 1.09 10.61
C HIS A 35 -11.47 0.12 11.74
N GLY A 36 -10.52 -0.05 12.66
CA GLY A 36 -10.58 -0.93 13.79
C GLY A 36 -9.33 -0.80 14.65
N LEU A 37 -9.44 -0.95 15.96
CA LEU A 37 -8.26 -1.01 16.83
C LEU A 37 -7.49 -2.32 16.66
N LEU A 38 -8.15 -3.41 16.26
CA LEU A 38 -7.47 -4.66 15.89
C LEU A 38 -8.17 -5.34 14.70
N ILE A 39 -7.43 -5.47 13.61
CA ILE A 39 -7.78 -6.23 12.41
C ILE A 39 -6.86 -7.45 12.33
N VAL A 40 -7.43 -8.64 12.20
CA VAL A 40 -6.72 -9.93 12.22
C VAL A 40 -6.91 -10.68 10.90
N PRO A 41 -5.82 -11.06 10.19
CA PRO A 41 -5.89 -11.94 9.04
C PRO A 41 -6.18 -13.37 9.47
N GLN A 42 -7.18 -13.98 8.85
CA GLN A 42 -7.54 -15.40 9.07
C GLN A 42 -6.71 -16.34 8.20
N ASP A 43 -6.10 -15.82 7.12
CA ASP A 43 -5.21 -16.55 6.22
C ASP A 43 -4.07 -15.60 5.79
N PRO A 44 -3.07 -15.34 6.66
CA PRO A 44 -2.06 -14.30 6.44
C PRO A 44 -1.43 -14.31 5.03
N PRO A 45 -1.46 -13.19 4.29
CA PRO A 45 -1.92 -11.85 4.70
C PRO A 45 -3.40 -11.55 4.34
N HIS A 46 -4.10 -12.52 3.77
CA HIS A 46 -5.47 -12.44 3.28
C HIS A 46 -6.52 -12.57 4.39
N ARG A 47 -7.79 -12.42 3.98
CA ARG A 47 -8.99 -12.66 4.78
C ARG A 47 -8.94 -11.94 6.13
N ARG A 48 -8.81 -10.62 6.07
CA ARG A 48 -8.68 -9.75 7.24
C ARG A 48 -10.03 -9.41 7.86
N TYR A 49 -10.14 -9.62 9.16
CA TYR A 49 -11.36 -9.44 9.94
C TYR A 49 -11.18 -8.35 10.99
N VAL A 50 -12.16 -7.45 11.09
CA VAL A 50 -12.24 -6.53 12.23
C VAL A 50 -12.72 -7.34 13.42
N VAL A 51 -11.91 -7.40 14.49
CA VAL A 51 -12.23 -8.12 15.73
C VAL A 51 -12.51 -7.16 16.89
N LEU A 52 -11.81 -6.03 16.92
CA LEU A 52 -12.06 -4.93 17.84
C LEU A 52 -12.20 -3.65 17.01
N SER A 53 -13.43 -3.17 16.87
CA SER A 53 -13.70 -1.95 16.10
C SER A 53 -13.19 -0.73 16.86
N LYS A 54 -13.59 -0.60 18.13
CA LYS A 54 -13.16 0.49 19.01
C LYS A 54 -13.49 0.21 20.46
N VAL A 55 -13.27 1.20 21.31
CA VAL A 55 -13.80 1.25 22.68
C VAL A 55 -14.62 2.53 22.83
N GLU A 56 -15.70 2.45 23.60
CA GLU A 56 -16.40 3.60 24.13
C GLU A 56 -15.92 3.83 25.56
N ASP A 57 -15.28 4.96 25.81
CA ASP A 57 -14.57 5.24 27.05
C ASP A 57 -14.88 6.63 27.61
N PHE A 58 -14.92 6.68 28.94
CA PHE A 58 -15.25 7.87 29.72
C PHE A 58 -14.37 7.99 30.97
N LEU A 59 -14.11 9.23 31.37
CA LEU A 59 -13.57 9.58 32.67
C LEU A 59 -14.73 9.92 33.61
N ILE A 60 -14.76 9.30 34.79
CA ILE A 60 -15.71 9.61 35.85
C ILE A 60 -14.94 10.34 36.96
N THR A 61 -15.23 11.63 37.16
CA THR A 61 -14.64 12.46 38.22
C THR A 61 -15.66 13.47 38.70
N ASP A 62 -15.63 13.79 40.00
CA ASP A 62 -16.53 14.80 40.60
C ASP A 62 -18.03 14.49 40.38
N GLY A 63 -18.38 13.21 40.30
CA GLY A 63 -19.76 12.75 40.04
C GLY A 63 -20.26 12.99 38.60
N GLN A 64 -19.37 13.39 37.68
CA GLN A 64 -19.67 13.65 36.27
C GLN A 64 -18.94 12.67 35.36
N GLU A 65 -19.52 12.41 34.20
CA GLU A 65 -18.96 11.54 33.17
C GLU A 65 -18.49 12.38 31.97
N TYR A 66 -17.25 12.17 31.55
CA TYR A 66 -16.59 12.92 30.49
C TYR A 66 -16.13 11.99 29.37
N PRO A 67 -16.60 12.18 28.12
CA PRO A 67 -16.28 11.27 27.04
C PRO A 67 -14.85 11.44 26.55
N LEU A 68 -14.19 10.32 26.28
CA LEU A 68 -12.90 10.24 25.59
C LEU A 68 -13.10 9.78 24.14
N SER A 69 -14.06 8.89 23.91
CA SER A 69 -14.43 8.39 22.58
C SER A 69 -15.32 9.34 21.78
N THR A 70 -15.32 9.19 20.45
CA THR A 70 -16.28 9.86 19.56
C THR A 70 -16.77 8.92 18.46
N ASN A 71 -18.07 8.89 18.19
CA ASN A 71 -18.67 8.20 17.04
C ASN A 71 -19.44 9.18 16.16
N HIS A 72 -19.64 8.79 14.91
CA HIS A 72 -20.55 9.46 13.99
C HIS A 72 -21.72 8.52 13.71
N TYR A 73 -22.93 8.98 13.95
CA TYR A 73 -24.18 8.28 13.65
C TYR A 73 -24.94 9.02 12.53
N THR A 74 -25.93 8.34 11.94
CA THR A 74 -26.83 8.93 10.93
C THR A 74 -27.44 10.25 11.39
N ASN A 75 -27.79 11.12 10.43
CA ASN A 75 -28.27 12.48 10.67
C ASN A 75 -27.23 13.43 11.29
N ASN A 76 -25.94 13.18 11.00
CA ASN A 76 -24.82 14.03 11.40
C ASN A 76 -24.69 14.18 12.93
N VAL A 77 -24.96 13.10 13.67
CA VAL A 77 -24.90 13.09 15.13
C VAL A 77 -23.54 12.57 15.57
N PHE A 78 -22.80 13.39 16.33
CA PHE A 78 -21.53 12.99 16.94
C PHE A 78 -21.71 12.71 18.43
N TYR A 79 -21.64 11.44 18.82
CA TYR A 79 -21.81 11.03 20.22
C TYR A 79 -21.06 9.72 20.54
N PRO A 80 -20.45 9.57 21.73
CA PRO A 80 -20.09 10.64 22.64
C PRO A 80 -19.20 11.70 21.97
N ALA A 81 -18.99 12.85 22.61
CA ALA A 81 -18.31 14.00 21.98
C ALA A 81 -16.87 14.22 22.48
N GLY A 82 -16.09 13.13 22.65
CA GLY A 82 -14.73 13.19 23.19
C GLY A 82 -13.74 14.06 22.40
N TYR A 83 -13.96 14.22 21.09
CA TYR A 83 -13.14 15.09 20.22
C TYR A 83 -13.08 16.54 20.70
N LYS A 84 -14.08 17.01 21.46
CA LYS A 84 -14.10 18.37 22.05
C LYS A 84 -13.04 18.57 23.12
N PHE A 85 -12.59 17.49 23.74
CA PHE A 85 -11.64 17.50 24.86
C PHE A 85 -10.25 17.01 24.47
N LEU A 86 -10.06 16.62 23.19
CA LEU A 86 -8.80 16.18 22.66
C LEU A 86 -7.83 17.37 22.57
N TYR A 87 -6.76 17.32 23.37
CA TYR A 87 -5.76 18.37 23.47
C TYR A 87 -4.61 18.15 22.49
N GLN A 88 -4.04 16.94 22.47
CA GLN A 88 -2.96 16.59 21.56
C GLN A 88 -2.96 15.11 21.20
N ILE A 89 -2.35 14.82 20.05
CA ILE A 89 -2.11 13.47 19.54
C ILE A 89 -0.62 13.33 19.28
N GLU A 90 -0.04 12.23 19.74
CA GLU A 90 1.33 11.84 19.40
C GLU A 90 1.31 10.47 18.74
N ARG A 91 2.03 10.32 17.62
CA ARG A 91 2.18 9.05 16.92
C ARG A 91 3.65 8.65 16.87
N GLY A 92 3.95 7.47 17.39
CA GLY A 92 5.23 6.81 17.25
C GLY A 92 5.22 5.78 16.11
N GLU A 93 6.18 4.87 16.15
CA GLU A 93 6.26 3.75 15.22
C GLU A 93 5.09 2.79 15.44
N ASN A 94 5.02 2.21 16.63
CA ASN A 94 4.07 1.16 16.98
C ASN A 94 2.98 1.64 17.94
N TYR A 95 2.87 2.94 18.20
CA TYR A 95 1.85 3.48 19.10
C TYR A 95 1.23 4.79 18.62
N ILE A 96 0.06 5.09 19.15
CA ILE A 96 -0.59 6.39 19.09
C ILE A 96 -1.13 6.75 20.48
N THR A 97 -0.89 7.99 20.89
CA THR A 97 -1.27 8.53 22.20
C THR A 97 -2.19 9.73 22.00
N TRP A 98 -3.26 9.77 22.78
CA TRP A 98 -4.20 10.88 22.88
C TRP A 98 -4.14 11.44 24.28
N GLU A 99 -4.08 12.77 24.37
CA GLU A 99 -4.24 13.49 25.62
C GLU A 99 -5.56 14.24 25.62
N PHE A 100 -6.36 14.02 26.66
CA PHE A 100 -7.63 14.69 26.88
C PHE A 100 -7.56 15.58 28.12
N THR A 101 -8.17 16.75 28.04
CA THR A 101 -8.20 17.73 29.14
C THR A 101 -9.63 18.19 29.44
N PHE A 102 -10.02 18.11 30.72
CA PHE A 102 -11.34 18.48 31.24
C PHE A 102 -11.18 19.36 32.47
N GLY A 103 -11.05 20.68 32.27
CA GLY A 103 -10.69 21.59 33.37
C GLY A 103 -9.33 21.21 33.97
N SER A 104 -9.30 20.78 35.24
CA SER A 104 -8.08 20.31 35.92
C SER A 104 -7.80 18.80 35.75
N SER A 105 -8.71 18.04 35.13
CA SER A 105 -8.55 16.62 34.87
C SER A 105 -7.83 16.38 33.54
N LYS A 106 -6.91 15.41 33.52
CA LYS A 106 -6.13 15.01 32.35
C LYS A 106 -6.15 13.49 32.24
N VAL A 107 -6.35 12.99 31.01
CA VAL A 107 -6.26 11.56 30.68
C VAL A 107 -5.30 11.38 29.52
N ILE A 108 -4.35 10.47 29.67
CA ILE A 108 -3.49 9.97 28.60
C ILE A 108 -3.99 8.59 28.23
N LYS A 109 -4.38 8.41 26.97
CA LYS A 109 -4.76 7.13 26.36
C LYS A 109 -3.71 6.77 25.33
N THR A 110 -3.14 5.57 25.39
CA THR A 110 -2.17 5.08 24.39
C THR A 110 -2.61 3.74 23.86
N LEU A 111 -2.69 3.61 22.54
CA LEU A 111 -2.77 2.33 21.85
C LEU A 111 -1.37 1.95 21.38
N LEU A 112 -0.92 0.76 21.77
CA LEU A 112 0.34 0.15 21.36
C LEU A 112 0.05 -1.11 20.56
N VAL A 113 0.68 -1.27 19.40
CA VAL A 113 0.62 -2.47 18.56
C VAL A 113 1.86 -3.33 18.81
N HIS A 114 1.64 -4.63 19.04
CA HIS A 114 2.72 -5.60 19.20
C HIS A 114 3.09 -6.18 17.82
N ARG A 115 4.24 -5.80 17.27
CA ARG A 115 4.70 -6.23 15.94
C ARG A 115 5.01 -7.72 15.94
N GLY A 116 4.67 -8.38 14.84
CA GLY A 116 4.72 -9.83 14.69
C GLY A 116 3.54 -10.57 15.31
N TYR A 117 2.61 -9.87 15.98
CA TYR A 117 1.48 -10.47 16.68
C TYR A 117 0.16 -9.78 16.35
N ASN A 118 -0.93 -10.54 16.41
CA ASN A 118 -2.29 -9.99 16.30
C ASN A 118 -2.74 -9.46 17.66
N ALA A 119 -2.04 -8.45 18.18
CA ALA A 119 -2.25 -7.95 19.53
C ALA A 119 -2.02 -6.44 19.66
N ILE A 120 -2.78 -5.81 20.56
CA ILE A 120 -2.58 -4.44 21.01
C ILE A 120 -2.65 -4.35 22.55
N THR A 121 -2.04 -3.32 23.11
CA THR A 121 -2.28 -2.86 24.49
C THR A 121 -2.90 -1.46 24.45
N LEU A 122 -3.99 -1.27 25.17
CA LEU A 122 -4.62 0.03 25.38
C LEU A 122 -4.40 0.47 26.83
N SER A 123 -3.55 1.47 27.04
CA SER A 123 -3.21 1.97 28.37
C SER A 123 -3.88 3.30 28.64
N TYR A 124 -4.37 3.50 29.86
CA TYR A 124 -4.91 4.76 30.33
C TYR A 124 -4.20 5.21 31.60
N THR A 125 -3.99 6.51 31.71
CA THR A 125 -3.55 7.15 32.96
C THR A 125 -4.29 8.46 33.12
N SER A 126 -5.00 8.64 34.23
CA SER A 126 -5.60 9.90 34.63
C SER A 126 -4.89 10.48 35.86
N ASN A 127 -4.95 11.80 36.02
CA ASN A 127 -4.48 12.45 37.26
C ASN A 127 -5.50 12.34 38.40
N ARG A 128 -6.78 12.11 38.09
CA ARG A 128 -7.88 11.95 39.04
C ARG A 128 -9.06 11.22 38.39
N GLY A 129 -9.99 10.75 39.21
CA GLY A 129 -11.16 10.00 38.75
C GLY A 129 -10.84 8.57 38.35
N VAL A 130 -11.87 7.86 37.90
CA VAL A 130 -11.81 6.48 37.41
C VAL A 130 -12.27 6.42 35.96
N LEU A 131 -11.99 5.32 35.28
CA LEU A 131 -12.31 5.14 33.87
C LEU A 131 -13.39 4.09 33.72
N ASN A 132 -14.32 4.34 32.80
CA ASN A 132 -15.27 3.34 32.32
C ASN A 132 -14.94 3.04 30.85
N ILE A 133 -14.70 1.79 30.51
CA ILE A 133 -14.21 1.36 29.19
C ILE A 133 -15.04 0.19 28.68
N CYS A 134 -15.77 0.41 27.59
CA CYS A 134 -16.68 -0.55 26.99
C CYS A 134 -16.15 -0.95 25.60
N PRO A 135 -15.59 -2.17 25.44
CA PRO A 135 -15.16 -2.65 24.12
C PRO A 135 -16.32 -2.79 23.15
N LEU A 136 -16.13 -2.32 21.91
CA LEU A 136 -17.08 -2.46 20.81
C LEU A 136 -16.47 -3.43 19.78
N VAL A 137 -16.99 -4.65 19.79
CA VAL A 137 -16.47 -5.78 18.99
C VAL A 137 -17.37 -6.08 17.80
N THR A 138 -16.75 -6.70 16.81
CA THR A 138 -17.41 -7.23 15.63
C THR A 138 -16.61 -8.45 15.16
N PHE A 139 -17.17 -9.26 14.27
CA PHE A 139 -16.44 -10.36 13.64
C PHE A 139 -16.89 -10.46 12.19
N ARG A 140 -16.25 -9.63 11.36
CA ARG A 140 -16.59 -9.49 9.94
C ARG A 140 -15.35 -9.26 9.10
N SER A 141 -15.42 -9.63 7.82
CA SER A 141 -14.44 -9.16 6.84
C SER A 141 -14.38 -7.63 6.86
N HIS A 142 -13.18 -7.07 6.75
CA HIS A 142 -13.01 -5.62 6.71
C HIS A 142 -13.55 -4.95 5.43
N HIS A 143 -14.06 -5.74 4.46
CA HIS A 143 -14.70 -5.24 3.24
C HIS A 143 -16.21 -5.01 3.36
N VAL A 144 -16.85 -5.50 4.44
CA VAL A 144 -18.31 -5.46 4.62
C VAL A 144 -18.67 -4.92 6.00
N THR A 145 -19.94 -4.57 6.22
CA THR A 145 -20.50 -4.18 7.53
C THR A 145 -21.52 -5.23 8.02
N LEU A 146 -21.86 -5.23 9.32
CA LEU A 146 -22.72 -6.22 9.98
C LEU A 146 -24.25 -5.97 9.87
N LYS A 147 -24.71 -5.01 9.07
CA LYS A 147 -26.11 -4.56 9.09
C LYS A 147 -27.14 -5.67 8.80
N ASP A 148 -26.81 -6.61 7.90
CA ASP A 148 -27.77 -7.61 7.42
C ASP A 148 -27.61 -9.00 8.07
N ARG A 149 -26.48 -9.30 8.71
CA ARG A 149 -26.18 -10.62 9.30
C ARG A 149 -25.31 -10.48 10.54
N ARG A 150 -25.89 -10.67 11.71
CA ARG A 150 -25.17 -10.57 12.99
C ARG A 150 -24.73 -11.97 13.46
N PRO A 151 -23.46 -12.16 13.84
CA PRO A 151 -23.02 -13.39 14.48
C PRO A 151 -23.60 -13.49 15.90
N VAL A 152 -23.73 -14.72 16.39
CA VAL A 152 -24.06 -14.99 17.80
C VAL A 152 -22.79 -14.83 18.62
N PHE A 153 -22.71 -13.75 19.39
CA PHE A 153 -21.59 -13.52 20.30
C PHE A 153 -21.82 -14.22 21.65
N SER A 154 -20.72 -14.71 22.22
CA SER A 154 -20.66 -15.20 23.60
C SER A 154 -19.27 -14.95 24.18
N TYR A 155 -19.13 -14.98 25.49
CA TYR A 155 -17.85 -14.75 26.14
C TYR A 155 -17.72 -15.54 27.45
N LYS A 156 -16.48 -15.81 27.85
CA LYS A 156 -16.15 -16.43 29.14
C LYS A 156 -15.20 -15.50 29.89
N ILE A 157 -15.59 -15.09 31.10
CA ILE A 157 -14.77 -14.27 31.99
C ILE A 157 -14.00 -15.20 32.94
N GLY A 158 -12.67 -15.15 32.89
CA GLY A 158 -11.76 -15.81 33.82
C GLY A 158 -10.62 -14.87 34.21
N GLN A 159 -9.41 -15.40 34.43
CA GLN A 159 -8.20 -14.56 34.52
C GLN A 159 -8.00 -13.73 33.24
N GLU A 160 -8.39 -14.31 32.10
CA GLU A 160 -8.50 -13.66 30.81
C GLU A 160 -9.93 -13.83 30.31
N THR A 161 -10.43 -12.85 29.56
CA THR A 161 -11.76 -12.92 28.94
C THR A 161 -11.62 -13.37 27.50
N SER A 162 -12.33 -14.43 27.11
CA SER A 162 -12.32 -14.94 25.73
C SER A 162 -13.68 -14.71 25.08
N LEU A 163 -13.68 -14.08 23.91
CA LEU A 163 -14.87 -13.78 23.11
C LEU A 163 -14.96 -14.73 21.92
N MET A 164 -16.18 -15.20 21.67
CA MET A 164 -16.53 -16.15 20.63
C MET A 164 -17.60 -15.57 19.71
N ALA A 165 -17.46 -15.81 18.40
CA ALA A 165 -18.45 -15.51 17.37
C ALA A 165 -18.89 -16.82 16.74
N ASN A 166 -20.19 -17.13 16.82
CA ASN A 166 -20.76 -18.42 16.38
C ASN A 166 -20.01 -19.63 16.98
N GLY A 167 -19.60 -19.53 18.25
CA GLY A 167 -18.84 -20.58 18.95
C GLY A 167 -17.34 -20.63 18.64
N ILE A 168 -16.82 -19.77 17.76
CA ILE A 168 -15.39 -19.72 17.40
C ILE A 168 -14.70 -18.59 18.19
N PRO A 169 -13.67 -18.88 19.00
CA PRO A 169 -12.88 -17.85 19.67
C PRO A 169 -12.19 -16.94 18.64
N PHE A 170 -12.33 -15.62 18.82
CA PHE A 170 -11.75 -14.66 17.87
C PHE A 170 -10.95 -13.53 18.54
N LEU A 171 -11.23 -13.24 19.82
CA LEU A 171 -10.57 -12.17 20.57
C LEU A 171 -10.43 -12.58 22.04
N ASN A 172 -9.23 -12.41 22.59
CA ASN A 172 -8.96 -12.49 24.02
C ASN A 172 -8.68 -11.10 24.58
N MET A 173 -8.99 -10.91 25.86
CA MET A 173 -8.74 -9.68 26.58
C MET A 173 -8.16 -9.97 27.96
N ARG A 174 -7.11 -9.23 28.32
CA ARG A 174 -6.50 -9.25 29.66
C ARG A 174 -6.45 -7.83 30.22
N VAL A 175 -6.89 -7.64 31.46
CA VAL A 175 -6.93 -6.33 32.13
C VAL A 175 -5.90 -6.31 33.27
N ARG A 176 -4.98 -5.34 33.24
CA ARG A 176 -4.03 -5.06 34.31
C ARG A 176 -4.45 -3.81 35.09
N GLY A 177 -4.64 -3.96 36.39
CA GLY A 177 -5.13 -2.92 37.29
C GLY A 177 -6.37 -3.37 38.06
N ASP A 178 -6.69 -2.70 39.16
CA ASP A 178 -7.90 -3.02 39.94
C ASP A 178 -9.15 -2.50 39.22
N HIS A 179 -10.12 -3.38 39.00
CA HIS A 179 -11.30 -3.11 38.18
C HIS A 179 -12.50 -3.98 38.57
N SER A 180 -13.67 -3.60 38.07
CA SER A 180 -14.88 -4.41 38.03
C SER A 180 -15.37 -4.55 36.58
N ILE A 181 -16.04 -5.66 36.28
CA ILE A 181 -16.64 -5.92 34.97
C ILE A 181 -18.16 -5.96 35.12
N GLU A 182 -18.86 -5.11 34.38
CA GLU A 182 -20.32 -5.13 34.25
C GLU A 182 -20.70 -5.77 32.92
N ARG A 183 -21.59 -6.77 32.95
CA ARG A 183 -22.10 -7.43 31.74
C ARG A 183 -23.24 -6.63 31.16
N THR A 184 -23.02 -6.05 29.99
CA THR A 184 -23.97 -5.16 29.31
C THR A 184 -24.71 -5.87 28.20
N GLU A 185 -23.98 -6.57 27.33
CA GLU A 185 -24.52 -7.33 26.19
C GLU A 185 -25.35 -6.48 25.21
N TYR A 186 -25.00 -5.20 25.08
CA TYR A 186 -25.71 -4.24 24.24
C TYR A 186 -25.30 -4.32 22.77
N TRP A 187 -26.26 -4.01 21.90
CA TRP A 187 -25.98 -3.71 20.50
C TRP A 187 -26.08 -2.21 20.26
N TYR A 188 -25.04 -1.66 19.65
CA TYR A 188 -24.96 -0.30 19.19
C TYR A 188 -25.21 -0.28 17.69
N TYR A 189 -26.12 0.57 17.24
CA TYR A 189 -26.62 0.55 15.87
C TYR A 189 -26.20 1.78 15.06
N ASN A 190 -26.06 1.59 13.75
CA ASN A 190 -25.94 2.67 12.76
C ASN A 190 -24.70 3.58 12.93
N PHE A 191 -23.53 3.00 13.23
CA PHE A 191 -22.26 3.73 13.06
C PHE A 191 -22.12 4.13 11.59
N PHE A 192 -21.95 5.43 11.34
CA PHE A 192 -21.88 6.01 10.01
C PHE A 192 -20.42 6.25 9.60
N TYR A 193 -20.01 5.61 8.50
CA TYR A 193 -18.67 5.68 7.95
C TYR A 193 -18.66 6.65 6.76
N ARG A 194 -18.41 7.94 7.03
CA ARG A 194 -18.51 9.03 6.05
C ARG A 194 -17.71 8.76 4.77
N LEU A 195 -16.44 8.35 4.89
CA LEU A 195 -15.57 8.18 3.72
C LEU A 195 -16.01 6.99 2.85
N ASP A 196 -16.64 5.96 3.43
CA ASP A 196 -17.21 4.87 2.65
C ASP A 196 -18.57 5.25 2.03
N TYR A 197 -19.37 6.08 2.70
CA TYR A 197 -20.60 6.64 2.16
C TYR A 197 -20.32 7.50 0.92
N GLU A 198 -19.36 8.42 1.01
CA GLU A 198 -18.90 9.25 -0.11
C GLU A 198 -18.37 8.40 -1.26
N ARG A 199 -17.85 7.20 -0.93
CA ARG A 199 -17.35 6.27 -1.93
C ARG A 199 -18.43 5.41 -2.59
N GLY A 200 -19.67 5.44 -2.09
CA GLY A 200 -20.76 4.57 -2.53
C GLY A 200 -20.56 3.10 -2.14
N THR A 201 -19.90 2.84 -1.01
CA THR A 201 -19.60 1.49 -0.47
C THR A 201 -20.30 1.26 0.86
N ASN A 202 -20.20 0.07 1.48
CA ASN A 202 -20.82 -0.22 2.78
C ASN A 202 -20.44 0.85 3.83
N TYR A 203 -21.43 1.52 4.43
CA TYR A 203 -21.18 2.72 5.26
C TYR A 203 -21.93 2.75 6.59
N LEU A 204 -22.75 1.73 6.88
CA LEU A 204 -23.47 1.60 8.15
C LEU A 204 -23.10 0.27 8.80
N ASP A 205 -22.63 0.33 10.05
CA ASP A 205 -22.22 -0.83 10.82
C ASP A 205 -22.93 -0.89 12.17
N ASP A 206 -23.04 -2.11 12.70
CA ASP A 206 -23.57 -2.39 14.04
C ASP A 206 -22.48 -3.08 14.86
N LEU A 207 -22.28 -2.64 16.09
CA LEU A 207 -21.23 -3.16 16.98
C LEU A 207 -21.83 -3.75 18.25
N TYR A 208 -21.22 -4.82 18.73
CA TYR A 208 -21.64 -5.48 19.95
C TYR A 208 -20.75 -5.04 21.12
N ASN A 209 -21.37 -4.70 22.24
CA ASN A 209 -20.73 -4.40 23.50
C ASN A 209 -20.99 -5.55 24.48
N PRO A 210 -20.01 -6.41 24.78
CA PRO A 210 -20.22 -7.55 25.67
C PRO A 210 -20.28 -7.14 27.15
N PHE A 211 -19.43 -6.18 27.54
CA PHE A 211 -19.28 -5.72 28.92
C PHE A 211 -18.60 -4.34 28.97
N CYS A 212 -18.59 -3.73 30.15
CA CYS A 212 -17.82 -2.54 30.47
C CYS A 212 -16.89 -2.80 31.66
N ILE A 213 -15.73 -2.14 31.65
CA ILE A 213 -14.70 -2.22 32.68
C ILE A 213 -14.66 -0.89 33.41
N SER A 214 -14.95 -0.91 34.71
CA SER A 214 -14.81 0.26 35.57
C SER A 214 -13.56 0.10 36.44
N THR A 215 -12.65 1.07 36.37
CA THR A 215 -11.41 1.02 37.17
C THR A 215 -11.66 1.44 38.61
N LYS A 216 -10.85 0.94 39.54
CA LYS A 216 -10.81 1.45 40.93
C LYS A 216 -9.67 2.44 41.16
N GLY A 217 -8.68 2.43 40.27
CA GLY A 217 -7.57 3.38 40.26
C GLY A 217 -7.59 4.30 39.03
N ASN A 218 -6.57 5.13 38.95
CA ASN A 218 -6.35 6.10 37.87
C ASN A 218 -5.48 5.56 36.72
N ARG A 219 -5.11 4.27 36.74
CA ARG A 219 -4.34 3.61 35.70
C ARG A 219 -4.90 2.22 35.41
N VAL A 220 -4.99 1.88 34.13
CA VAL A 220 -5.38 0.54 33.66
C VAL A 220 -4.72 0.26 32.32
N GLU A 221 -4.40 -1.00 32.05
CA GLU A 221 -3.95 -1.49 30.75
C GLU A 221 -4.82 -2.65 30.30
N LEU A 222 -5.23 -2.64 29.04
CA LEU A 222 -6.08 -3.65 28.42
C LEU A 222 -5.36 -4.25 27.22
N ASP A 223 -4.95 -5.51 27.33
CA ASP A 223 -4.42 -6.24 26.19
C ASP A 223 -5.59 -6.85 25.42
N PHE A 224 -5.60 -6.66 24.10
CA PHE A 224 -6.53 -7.30 23.19
C PHE A 224 -5.72 -8.08 22.16
N TYR A 225 -5.97 -9.39 22.04
CA TYR A 225 -5.13 -10.23 21.20
C TYR A 225 -5.85 -11.46 20.64
N SER A 226 -5.33 -11.98 19.54
CA SER A 226 -5.74 -13.24 18.93
C SER A 226 -4.54 -14.17 18.80
N GLY A 227 -4.61 -15.36 19.40
CA GLY A 227 -3.45 -16.25 19.55
C GLY A 227 -2.58 -15.88 20.74
N ASN A 228 -1.26 -15.85 20.55
CA ASN A 228 -0.28 -15.47 21.57
C ASN A 228 0.44 -14.18 21.16
N PHE A 229 1.03 -13.47 22.11
CA PHE A 229 1.89 -12.32 21.82
C PHE A 229 3.00 -12.11 22.84
N MET A 230 4.06 -11.42 22.42
CA MET A 230 5.06 -10.87 23.32
C MET A 230 4.82 -9.37 23.47
N GLU A 231 4.91 -8.89 24.71
CA GLU A 231 4.77 -7.47 24.99
C GLU A 231 5.93 -6.68 24.36
N GLU A 232 5.58 -5.52 23.81
CA GLU A 232 6.53 -4.56 23.28
C GLU A 232 6.42 -3.28 24.08
N ILE A 233 7.38 -2.38 23.86
CA ILE A 233 7.35 -1.03 24.39
C ILE A 233 7.06 -0.01 23.27
N PRO A 234 6.52 1.17 23.60
CA PRO A 234 6.39 2.28 22.66
C PRO A 234 7.74 2.66 22.03
N LYS A 235 7.80 2.66 20.69
CA LYS A 235 8.96 3.07 19.90
C LYS A 235 8.69 4.41 19.23
N ARG A 236 9.55 5.40 19.47
CA ARG A 236 9.43 6.73 18.86
C ARG A 236 9.77 6.66 17.38
N LYS A 237 9.07 7.45 16.57
CA LYS A 237 9.36 7.57 15.15
C LYS A 237 10.70 8.31 14.91
N PRO A 238 11.47 7.94 13.87
CA PRO A 238 12.62 8.71 13.44
C PRO A 238 12.24 10.15 13.08
N ARG A 239 13.19 11.08 13.17
CA ARG A 239 13.00 12.48 12.73
C ARG A 239 13.37 12.68 11.27
N ASP A 240 14.32 11.89 10.77
CA ASP A 240 14.77 11.95 9.40
C ASP A 240 13.73 11.30 8.45
N VAL A 241 13.49 11.94 7.31
CA VAL A 241 12.46 11.48 6.37
C VAL A 241 12.86 10.18 5.65
N ILE A 242 14.15 9.94 5.42
CA ILE A 242 14.64 8.71 4.80
C ILE A 242 14.48 7.54 5.77
N GLU A 243 14.79 7.74 7.05
CA GLU A 243 14.54 6.74 8.09
C GLU A 243 13.04 6.46 8.28
N LEU A 244 12.20 7.50 8.22
CA LEU A 244 10.74 7.35 8.27
C LEU A 244 10.20 6.56 7.07
N LEU A 245 10.63 6.88 5.85
CA LEU A 245 10.24 6.14 4.65
C LEU A 245 10.73 4.69 4.71
N SER A 246 11.96 4.44 5.19
CA SER A 246 12.49 3.09 5.43
C SER A 246 11.63 2.31 6.43
N TYR A 247 11.18 2.97 7.50
CA TYR A 247 10.26 2.38 8.46
C TYR A 247 8.88 2.07 7.85
N GLY A 248 8.31 3.02 7.11
CA GLY A 248 7.04 2.83 6.39
C GLY A 248 7.13 1.69 5.38
N ALA A 249 8.22 1.63 4.62
CA ALA A 249 8.50 0.59 3.64
C ALA A 249 8.50 -0.82 4.27
N ARG A 250 9.22 -1.00 5.37
CA ARG A 250 9.27 -2.29 6.10
C ARG A 250 7.93 -2.70 6.70
N SER A 251 7.02 -1.75 6.95
CA SER A 251 5.71 -2.05 7.53
C SER A 251 4.75 -2.79 6.59
N PHE A 252 5.07 -2.88 5.29
CA PHE A 252 4.33 -3.69 4.32
C PHE A 252 4.80 -5.16 4.25
N VAL A 253 5.95 -5.47 4.84
CA VAL A 253 6.49 -6.83 4.86
C VAL A 253 5.79 -7.64 5.94
N VAL A 254 5.25 -8.78 5.56
CA VAL A 254 4.48 -9.65 6.45
C VAL A 254 4.98 -11.07 6.33
N LYS A 255 4.97 -11.79 7.46
CA LYS A 255 5.33 -13.21 7.52
C LYS A 255 4.08 -14.06 7.29
N THR A 256 4.17 -15.00 6.35
CA THR A 256 3.06 -15.86 5.89
C THR A 256 3.48 -17.33 6.03
N GLY A 257 3.24 -17.91 7.22
CA GLY A 257 3.84 -19.20 7.58
C GLY A 257 5.37 -19.11 7.60
N ASP A 258 6.04 -19.93 6.78
CA ASP A 258 7.51 -19.90 6.60
C ASP A 258 7.97 -19.02 5.43
N SER A 259 7.04 -18.29 4.80
CA SER A 259 7.30 -17.39 3.69
C SER A 259 7.11 -15.91 4.09
N TYR A 260 7.46 -15.02 3.17
CA TYR A 260 7.17 -13.59 3.27
C TYR A 260 6.29 -13.12 2.10
N ALA A 261 5.57 -12.02 2.34
CA ALA A 261 4.82 -11.28 1.33
C ALA A 261 4.96 -9.77 1.54
N ILE A 262 4.66 -9.00 0.50
CA ILE A 262 4.53 -7.54 0.56
C ILE A 262 3.06 -7.20 0.34
N ILE A 263 2.43 -6.56 1.31
CA ILE A 263 1.09 -6.00 1.13
C ILE A 263 1.18 -4.78 0.22
N ALA A 264 0.43 -4.78 -0.89
CA ALA A 264 0.48 -3.71 -1.89
C ALA A 264 0.01 -2.37 -1.32
N GLY A 265 -0.97 -2.39 -0.44
CA GLY A 265 -1.38 -1.19 0.27
C GLY A 265 -2.52 -1.40 1.24
N TYR A 266 -2.49 -0.59 2.30
CA TYR A 266 -3.53 -0.59 3.30
C TYR A 266 -4.57 0.51 3.04
N HIS A 267 -5.87 0.20 3.17
CA HIS A 267 -6.38 -1.05 3.74
C HIS A 267 -6.75 -2.13 2.72
N TRP A 268 -6.88 -1.80 1.44
CA TRP A 268 -7.69 -2.60 0.51
C TRP A 268 -7.00 -3.79 -0.12
N PHE A 269 -5.68 -3.72 -0.28
CA PHE A 269 -4.97 -4.70 -1.08
C PHE A 269 -4.30 -5.75 -0.22
N ASP A 270 -4.25 -6.98 -0.72
CA ASP A 270 -3.37 -8.03 -0.20
C ASP A 270 -2.02 -7.94 -0.94
N GLU A 271 -1.37 -9.06 -1.22
CA GLU A 271 -0.19 -9.09 -2.09
C GLU A 271 -0.55 -9.05 -3.58
N TRP A 272 0.18 -8.21 -4.32
CA TRP A 272 0.12 -8.09 -5.77
C TRP A 272 1.54 -8.21 -6.33
N GLY A 273 1.75 -9.09 -7.30
CA GLY A 273 3.04 -9.43 -7.88
C GLY A 273 3.70 -8.23 -8.54
N ARG A 274 2.94 -7.41 -9.26
CA ARG A 274 3.45 -6.16 -9.84
C ARG A 274 4.02 -5.23 -8.76
N ASP A 275 3.20 -4.86 -7.79
CA ASP A 275 3.59 -4.01 -6.66
C ASP A 275 4.76 -4.63 -5.89
N THR A 276 4.76 -5.95 -5.69
CA THR A 276 5.83 -6.68 -5.00
C THR A 276 7.16 -6.52 -5.72
N MET A 277 7.20 -6.79 -7.04
CA MET A 277 8.46 -6.74 -7.81
C MET A 277 8.98 -5.31 -7.98
N ILE A 278 8.09 -4.32 -8.14
CA ILE A 278 8.47 -2.90 -8.19
C ILE A 278 8.98 -2.44 -6.83
N SER A 279 8.30 -2.79 -5.74
CA SER A 279 8.65 -2.32 -4.39
C SER A 279 9.84 -3.04 -3.76
N LEU A 280 10.27 -4.17 -4.33
CA LEU A 280 11.25 -5.07 -3.70
C LEU A 280 12.57 -4.36 -3.35
N GLU A 281 13.09 -3.52 -4.24
CA GLU A 281 14.33 -2.77 -3.98
C GLU A 281 14.16 -1.79 -2.82
N GLY A 282 13.11 -0.96 -2.87
CA GLY A 282 12.83 0.06 -1.85
C GLY A 282 12.47 -0.52 -0.48
N ILE A 283 11.74 -1.63 -0.44
CA ILE A 283 11.28 -2.26 0.80
C ILE A 283 12.31 -3.19 1.40
N LEU A 284 12.95 -4.04 0.60
CA LEU A 284 13.81 -5.12 1.11
C LEU A 284 15.29 -4.80 0.94
N LEU A 285 15.75 -4.51 -0.28
CA LEU A 285 17.18 -4.42 -0.59
C LEU A 285 17.84 -3.23 0.10
N LEU A 286 17.23 -2.03 0.04
CA LEU A 286 17.72 -0.82 0.71
C LEU A 286 17.73 -0.92 2.24
N ASN A 287 17.04 -1.92 2.79
CA ASN A 287 16.91 -2.18 4.22
C ASN A 287 17.66 -3.46 4.66
N GLY A 288 18.45 -4.08 3.77
CA GLY A 288 19.26 -5.26 4.09
C GLY A 288 18.48 -6.56 4.29
N LEU A 289 17.20 -6.61 3.88
CA LEU A 289 16.32 -7.78 4.03
C LEU A 289 16.48 -8.77 2.87
N PHE A 290 17.71 -9.19 2.62
CA PHE A 290 18.07 -10.00 1.45
C PHE A 290 17.48 -11.42 1.49
N ASP A 291 17.38 -12.04 2.65
CA ASP A 291 16.78 -13.38 2.78
C ASP A 291 15.28 -13.36 2.48
N GLN A 292 14.58 -12.32 2.93
CA GLN A 292 13.17 -12.11 2.61
C GLN A 292 12.98 -11.85 1.11
N ALA A 293 13.87 -11.06 0.49
CA ALA A 293 13.84 -10.83 -0.96
C ALA A 293 14.05 -12.12 -1.74
N LYS A 294 15.05 -12.92 -1.37
CA LYS A 294 15.33 -14.24 -1.96
C LYS A 294 14.14 -15.18 -1.82
N ASN A 295 13.52 -15.22 -0.63
CA ASN A 295 12.33 -16.04 -0.35
C ASN A 295 11.14 -15.66 -1.25
N ILE A 296 10.83 -14.36 -1.35
CA ILE A 296 9.74 -13.85 -2.20
C ILE A 296 10.01 -14.15 -3.67
N LEU A 297 11.20 -13.82 -4.18
CA LEU A 297 11.56 -14.08 -5.57
C LEU A 297 11.43 -15.57 -5.89
N THR A 298 11.97 -16.45 -5.04
CA THR A 298 11.86 -17.90 -5.22
C THR A 298 10.39 -18.33 -5.30
N ARG A 299 9.55 -17.88 -4.36
CA ARG A 299 8.13 -18.24 -4.32
C ARG A 299 7.38 -17.85 -5.59
N TYR A 300 7.60 -16.63 -6.12
CA TYR A 300 6.92 -16.18 -7.35
C TYR A 300 7.42 -16.90 -8.61
N PHE A 301 8.72 -17.22 -8.71
CA PHE A 301 9.29 -17.94 -9.86
C PHE A 301 8.99 -19.45 -9.85
N ASP A 302 8.69 -20.04 -8.70
CA ASP A 302 8.38 -21.49 -8.61
C ASP A 302 7.00 -21.86 -9.14
N VAL A 303 6.09 -20.89 -9.22
CA VAL A 303 4.70 -21.07 -9.66
C VAL A 303 4.41 -20.36 -11.00
N LEU A 304 5.39 -20.24 -11.89
CA LEU A 304 5.17 -19.72 -13.23
C LEU A 304 4.14 -20.58 -13.99
N TYR A 305 3.33 -19.94 -14.82
CA TYR A 305 2.45 -20.62 -15.77
C TYR A 305 2.64 -20.06 -17.17
N LYS A 306 3.24 -20.87 -18.06
CA LYS A 306 3.58 -20.46 -19.44
C LYS A 306 4.36 -19.13 -19.48
N GLY A 307 5.37 -19.01 -18.60
CA GLY A 307 6.20 -17.83 -18.45
C GLY A 307 5.50 -16.64 -17.76
N MET A 308 4.22 -16.74 -17.40
CA MET A 308 3.53 -15.70 -16.63
C MET A 308 3.73 -15.91 -15.13
N MET A 309 4.13 -14.85 -14.45
CA MET A 309 4.23 -14.77 -13.00
C MET A 309 2.86 -14.43 -12.39
N PRO A 310 2.56 -14.91 -11.17
CA PRO A 310 1.33 -14.55 -10.48
C PRO A 310 1.12 -13.05 -10.37
N ASN A 311 -0.07 -12.59 -10.74
CA ASN A 311 -0.53 -11.26 -10.40
C ASN A 311 -0.91 -11.22 -8.92
N ASN A 312 -1.72 -12.17 -8.43
CA ASN A 312 -2.12 -12.23 -7.01
C ASN A 312 -2.12 -13.70 -6.56
N PHE A 313 -1.75 -13.91 -5.30
CA PHE A 313 -2.13 -15.10 -4.54
C PHE A 313 -3.48 -14.82 -3.87
N LEU A 314 -4.43 -15.73 -4.00
CA LEU A 314 -5.75 -15.61 -3.38
C LEU A 314 -5.79 -16.52 -2.15
N GLY A 315 -6.50 -16.09 -1.10
CA GLY A 315 -6.52 -16.73 0.24
C GLY A 315 -7.19 -18.12 0.35
N ASN A 316 -6.96 -18.97 -0.65
CA ASN A 316 -7.38 -20.37 -0.80
C ASN A 316 -6.39 -21.16 -1.71
N SER A 317 -5.12 -20.74 -1.82
CA SER A 317 -4.10 -21.29 -2.75
C SER A 317 -4.39 -21.09 -4.25
N GLU A 318 -5.42 -20.33 -4.62
CA GLU A 318 -5.69 -19.98 -6.02
C GLU A 318 -4.72 -18.87 -6.48
N ILE A 319 -4.25 -18.97 -7.72
CA ILE A 319 -3.26 -18.05 -8.29
C ILE A 319 -3.83 -17.42 -9.56
N ALA A 320 -3.83 -16.09 -9.63
CA ALA A 320 -4.32 -15.36 -10.79
C ALA A 320 -3.16 -14.88 -11.68
N TYR A 321 -3.15 -15.27 -12.96
CA TYR A 321 -2.18 -14.81 -13.96
C TYR A 321 -2.84 -13.80 -14.91
N LYS A 322 -2.63 -12.50 -14.68
CA LYS A 322 -3.30 -11.42 -15.44
C LYS A 322 -2.31 -10.45 -16.08
N GLY A 323 -1.43 -9.86 -15.28
CA GLY A 323 -0.46 -8.86 -15.73
C GLY A 323 0.61 -9.46 -16.62
N VAL A 324 0.86 -8.83 -17.77
CA VAL A 324 1.86 -9.27 -18.74
C VAL A 324 3.25 -8.71 -18.45
N ASP A 325 3.32 -7.68 -17.60
CA ASP A 325 4.52 -7.01 -17.14
C ASP A 325 5.15 -7.67 -15.91
N VAL A 326 4.38 -8.43 -15.12
CA VAL A 326 4.82 -8.97 -13.81
C VAL A 326 6.07 -9.84 -13.92
N SER A 327 6.14 -10.76 -14.88
CA SER A 327 7.32 -11.61 -15.07
C SER A 327 8.57 -10.80 -15.44
N LEU A 328 8.40 -9.73 -16.22
CA LEU A 328 9.50 -8.87 -16.65
C LEU A 328 10.01 -8.02 -15.48
N TRP A 329 9.10 -7.51 -14.65
CA TRP A 329 9.45 -6.92 -13.37
C TRP A 329 10.15 -7.91 -12.43
N GLY A 330 9.74 -9.18 -12.44
CA GLY A 330 10.42 -10.25 -11.71
C GLY A 330 11.88 -10.43 -12.12
N ILE A 331 12.17 -10.45 -13.42
CA ILE A 331 13.56 -10.51 -13.94
C ILE A 331 14.34 -9.26 -13.50
N ASN A 332 13.74 -8.06 -13.61
CA ASN A 332 14.35 -6.83 -13.12
C ASN A 332 14.63 -6.88 -11.60
N ALA A 333 13.72 -7.44 -10.80
CA ALA A 333 13.90 -7.59 -9.36
C ALA A 333 15.03 -8.57 -9.01
N VAL A 334 15.23 -9.65 -9.78
CA VAL A 334 16.40 -10.53 -9.64
C VAL A 334 17.69 -9.81 -10.01
N TYR A 335 17.69 -8.99 -11.08
CA TYR A 335 18.82 -8.11 -11.42
C TYR A 335 19.20 -7.21 -10.25
N LYS A 336 18.22 -6.48 -9.69
CA LYS A 336 18.46 -5.64 -8.51
C LYS A 336 18.94 -6.44 -7.31
N TYR A 337 18.34 -7.59 -7.01
CA TYR A 337 18.80 -8.45 -5.93
C TYR A 337 20.28 -8.85 -6.09
N PHE A 338 20.67 -9.23 -7.31
CA PHE A 338 22.04 -9.64 -7.60
C PHE A 338 23.03 -8.49 -7.47
N GLU A 339 22.69 -7.28 -7.92
CA GLU A 339 23.57 -6.10 -7.79
C GLU A 339 23.90 -5.76 -6.32
N TYR A 340 22.99 -6.06 -5.38
CA TYR A 340 23.23 -5.83 -3.96
C TYR A 340 24.00 -6.97 -3.27
N THR A 341 23.86 -8.22 -3.75
CA THR A 341 24.29 -9.40 -3.01
C THR A 341 25.44 -10.17 -3.66
N ASN A 342 25.59 -10.05 -4.98
CA ASN A 342 26.45 -10.91 -5.80
C ASN A 342 26.25 -12.41 -5.54
N ASP A 343 25.03 -12.85 -5.15
CA ASP A 343 24.74 -14.24 -4.82
C ASP A 343 24.65 -15.10 -6.09
N ILE A 344 25.81 -15.62 -6.51
CA ILE A 344 25.97 -16.48 -7.68
C ILE A 344 25.20 -17.81 -7.52
N GLU A 345 25.11 -18.37 -6.31
CA GLU A 345 24.44 -19.65 -6.08
C GLU A 345 22.92 -19.51 -6.23
N PHE A 346 22.34 -18.43 -5.70
CA PHE A 346 20.95 -18.09 -5.99
C PHE A 346 20.72 -17.82 -7.47
N LEU A 347 21.63 -17.08 -8.12
CA LEU A 347 21.52 -16.80 -9.56
C LEU A 347 21.48 -18.10 -10.38
N LYS A 348 22.39 -19.06 -10.11
CA LYS A 348 22.39 -20.38 -10.76
C LYS A 348 21.06 -21.10 -10.61
N LYS A 349 20.46 -21.03 -9.42
CA LYS A 349 19.18 -21.68 -9.11
C LYS A 349 18.00 -21.03 -9.85
N ILE A 350 17.96 -19.70 -9.92
CA ILE A 350 16.80 -18.97 -10.45
C ILE A 350 16.88 -18.72 -11.97
N PHE A 351 18.09 -18.73 -12.56
CA PHE A 351 18.29 -18.48 -13.99
C PHE A 351 17.46 -19.36 -14.92
N PRO A 352 17.30 -20.69 -14.69
CA PRO A 352 16.43 -21.53 -15.52
C PRO A 352 14.96 -21.07 -15.52
N ARG A 353 14.47 -20.52 -14.40
CA ARG A 353 13.10 -19.98 -14.32
C ARG A 353 12.95 -18.67 -15.08
N MET A 354 13.97 -17.82 -15.08
CA MET A 354 13.99 -16.61 -15.93
C MET A 354 14.05 -16.97 -17.41
N LEU A 355 14.80 -18.01 -17.79
CA LEU A 355 14.84 -18.53 -19.15
C LEU A 355 13.44 -19.01 -19.61
N GLU A 356 12.72 -19.73 -18.74
CA GLU A 356 11.32 -20.14 -19.01
C GLU A 356 10.43 -18.94 -19.38
N VAL A 357 10.55 -17.81 -18.68
CA VAL A 357 9.81 -16.57 -19.01
C VAL A 357 10.18 -16.09 -20.41
N VAL A 358 11.47 -15.95 -20.70
CA VAL A 358 11.98 -15.47 -21.99
C VAL A 358 11.52 -16.35 -23.15
N ASP A 359 11.60 -17.67 -23.01
CA ASP A 359 11.21 -18.62 -24.05
C ASP A 359 9.71 -18.54 -24.35
N TRP A 360 8.87 -18.50 -23.32
CA TRP A 360 7.42 -18.37 -23.50
C TRP A 360 7.02 -17.02 -24.10
N TYR A 361 7.69 -15.93 -23.71
CA TYR A 361 7.40 -14.61 -24.25
C TYR A 361 7.88 -14.48 -25.70
N TRP A 362 9.02 -15.09 -26.03
CA TRP A 362 9.54 -15.12 -27.40
C TRP A 362 8.66 -15.96 -28.34
N LYS A 363 8.22 -17.13 -27.89
CA LYS A 363 7.31 -18.02 -28.63
C LYS A 363 5.87 -17.48 -28.69
N GLY A 364 5.45 -16.78 -27.65
CA GLY A 364 4.06 -16.47 -27.36
C GLY A 364 3.39 -17.55 -26.50
N ASN A 365 2.53 -17.12 -25.58
CA ASN A 365 1.86 -17.98 -24.60
C ASN A 365 0.32 -17.93 -24.66
N GLY A 366 -0.22 -17.29 -25.70
CA GLY A 366 -1.66 -17.12 -25.94
C GLY A 366 -2.23 -15.81 -25.38
N THR A 367 -1.59 -15.22 -24.37
CA THR A 367 -1.91 -13.86 -23.90
C THR A 367 -0.90 -12.84 -24.42
N VAL A 368 0.39 -13.19 -24.35
CA VAL A 368 1.50 -12.45 -24.94
C VAL A 368 1.84 -13.08 -26.29
N LEU A 369 2.04 -12.23 -27.29
CA LEU A 369 2.37 -12.57 -28.67
C LEU A 369 3.64 -11.81 -29.06
N ASN A 370 4.58 -12.49 -29.69
CA ASN A 370 5.73 -11.82 -30.30
C ASN A 370 5.42 -11.54 -31.78
N LYS A 371 5.30 -10.25 -32.15
CA LYS A 371 5.06 -9.80 -33.52
C LYS A 371 6.14 -8.80 -33.91
N GLY A 372 6.99 -9.19 -34.86
CA GLY A 372 8.09 -8.33 -35.31
C GLY A 372 9.08 -7.98 -34.20
N ASN A 373 9.37 -8.93 -33.31
CA ASN A 373 10.24 -8.79 -32.13
C ASN A 373 9.68 -7.94 -30.99
N LEU A 374 8.46 -7.39 -31.11
CA LEU A 374 7.79 -6.70 -30.02
C LEU A 374 6.76 -7.62 -29.36
N LEU A 375 6.58 -7.45 -28.06
CA LEU A 375 5.52 -8.12 -27.30
C LEU A 375 4.22 -7.33 -27.44
N TYR A 376 3.24 -7.98 -28.04
CA TYR A 376 1.84 -7.59 -28.08
C TYR A 376 1.07 -8.41 -27.05
N HIS A 377 0.00 -7.84 -26.47
CA HIS A 377 -0.92 -8.60 -25.63
C HIS A 377 -2.38 -8.37 -26.01
N THR A 378 -3.23 -9.34 -25.66
CA THR A 378 -4.68 -9.33 -25.90
C THR A 378 -5.45 -9.56 -24.60
N GLY A 379 -6.72 -9.19 -24.54
CA GLY A 379 -7.59 -9.39 -23.38
C GLY A 379 -7.32 -8.41 -22.24
N ALA A 380 -7.25 -7.12 -22.52
CA ALA A 380 -7.13 -6.05 -21.55
C ALA A 380 -8.24 -6.11 -20.47
N PRO A 381 -7.96 -5.56 -19.27
CA PRO A 381 -6.74 -4.85 -18.88
C PRO A 381 -5.62 -5.78 -18.39
N ARG A 382 -4.36 -5.50 -18.79
CA ARG A 382 -3.18 -6.31 -18.41
C ARG A 382 -1.90 -5.52 -18.08
N THR A 383 -1.91 -4.21 -18.26
CA THR A 383 -0.80 -3.31 -17.87
C THR A 383 -1.02 -2.84 -16.43
N TRP A 384 -0.15 -1.99 -15.88
CA TRP A 384 -0.42 -1.35 -14.58
C TRP A 384 -1.59 -0.35 -14.62
N MET A 385 -1.93 0.15 -15.82
CA MET A 385 -3.13 0.95 -16.03
C MET A 385 -4.33 0.03 -16.28
N ASP A 386 -4.80 -0.68 -15.25
CA ASP A 386 -5.75 -1.79 -15.34
C ASP A 386 -7.17 -1.55 -14.81
N ALA A 387 -7.55 -0.28 -14.64
CA ALA A 387 -8.92 0.08 -14.28
C ALA A 387 -9.97 -0.50 -15.24
N GLN A 388 -10.96 -1.18 -14.66
CA GLN A 388 -12.16 -1.65 -15.35
C GLN A 388 -13.41 -1.42 -14.50
N PHE A 389 -14.52 -1.07 -15.15
CA PHE A 389 -15.82 -0.90 -14.51
C PHE A 389 -16.92 -1.54 -15.35
N ASN A 390 -17.74 -2.40 -14.73
CA ASN A 390 -18.84 -3.12 -15.38
C ASN A 390 -18.47 -3.81 -16.71
N GLY A 391 -17.26 -4.40 -16.77
CA GLY A 391 -16.74 -5.07 -17.97
C GLY A 391 -16.10 -4.14 -19.01
N THR A 392 -16.23 -2.82 -18.85
CA THR A 392 -15.57 -1.83 -19.70
C THR A 392 -14.17 -1.53 -19.20
N VAL A 393 -13.18 -1.68 -20.07
CA VAL A 393 -11.80 -1.28 -19.81
C VAL A 393 -11.69 0.24 -19.96
N VAL A 394 -11.15 0.91 -18.95
CA VAL A 394 -11.04 2.39 -18.93
C VAL A 394 -9.86 2.87 -19.75
N THR A 395 -8.71 2.21 -19.62
CA THR A 395 -7.46 2.53 -20.30
C THR A 395 -7.02 1.35 -21.17
N PRO A 396 -7.69 1.09 -22.31
CA PRO A 396 -7.32 0.00 -23.19
C PRO A 396 -5.95 0.29 -23.81
N ARG A 397 -4.98 -0.60 -23.52
CA ARG A 397 -3.61 -0.52 -24.04
C ARG A 397 -3.18 -1.85 -24.65
N GLU A 398 -4.15 -2.56 -25.26
CA GLU A 398 -3.88 -3.79 -26.00
C GLU A 398 -2.95 -3.56 -27.18
N GLY A 399 -2.20 -4.60 -27.52
CA GLY A 399 -1.09 -4.52 -28.44
C GLY A 399 0.23 -4.34 -27.73
N ALA A 400 1.15 -3.59 -28.32
CA ALA A 400 2.50 -3.39 -27.79
C ALA A 400 2.57 -2.12 -26.95
N ALA A 401 2.41 -2.24 -25.63
CA ALA A 401 2.59 -1.12 -24.70
C ALA A 401 4.08 -0.75 -24.57
N VAL A 402 4.37 0.54 -24.44
CA VAL A 402 5.74 1.08 -24.43
C VAL A 402 6.58 0.53 -23.28
N GLU A 403 6.03 0.46 -22.07
CA GLU A 403 6.75 0.00 -20.88
C GLU A 403 6.97 -1.51 -20.90
N ILE A 404 6.03 -2.29 -21.43
CA ILE A 404 6.19 -3.74 -21.59
C ILE A 404 7.36 -4.04 -22.52
N ASN A 405 7.47 -3.31 -23.62
CA ASN A 405 8.53 -3.54 -24.59
C ASN A 405 9.89 -2.98 -24.14
N ALA A 406 9.89 -1.90 -23.34
CA ALA A 406 11.09 -1.46 -22.64
C ALA A 406 11.57 -2.49 -21.61
N LEU A 407 10.66 -3.06 -20.83
CA LEU A 407 10.93 -4.15 -19.89
C LEU A 407 11.38 -5.42 -20.61
N TRP A 408 10.83 -5.72 -21.79
CA TRP A 408 11.21 -6.87 -22.60
C TRP A 408 12.66 -6.77 -23.09
N TYR A 409 13.04 -5.62 -23.64
CA TYR A 409 14.44 -5.34 -23.98
C TYR A 409 15.34 -5.49 -22.76
N ASN A 410 14.94 -4.94 -21.61
CA ASN A 410 15.69 -5.06 -20.36
C ASN A 410 15.83 -6.51 -19.89
N ALA A 411 14.78 -7.33 -19.98
CA ALA A 411 14.83 -8.74 -19.61
C ALA A 411 15.88 -9.49 -20.43
N LEU A 412 15.94 -9.27 -21.74
CA LEU A 412 16.97 -9.88 -22.61
C LEU A 412 18.38 -9.39 -22.27
N MET A 413 18.54 -8.10 -22.00
CA MET A 413 19.83 -7.52 -21.58
C MET A 413 20.31 -8.07 -20.23
N ILE A 414 19.39 -8.26 -19.29
CA ILE A 414 19.65 -8.89 -17.99
C ILE A 414 20.04 -10.36 -18.18
N MET A 415 19.34 -11.10 -19.03
CA MET A 415 19.69 -12.49 -19.33
C MET A 415 21.08 -12.60 -19.96
N ASN A 416 21.43 -11.69 -20.88
CA ASN A 416 22.78 -11.60 -21.43
C ASN A 416 23.82 -11.33 -20.33
N TYR A 417 23.58 -10.35 -19.45
CA TYR A 417 24.46 -10.04 -18.31
C TYR A 417 24.67 -11.26 -17.40
N PHE A 418 23.58 -11.93 -17.00
CA PHE A 418 23.64 -13.11 -16.15
C PHE A 418 24.27 -14.32 -16.83
N SER A 419 24.05 -14.52 -18.13
CA SER A 419 24.71 -15.59 -18.89
C SER A 419 26.22 -15.47 -18.83
N LYS A 420 26.75 -14.23 -18.87
CA LYS A 420 28.19 -13.95 -18.73
C LYS A 420 28.67 -14.20 -17.31
N LYS A 421 27.92 -13.76 -16.29
CA LYS A 421 28.23 -14.02 -14.87
C LYS A 421 28.27 -15.51 -14.54
N LEU A 422 27.45 -16.32 -15.21
CA LEU A 422 27.39 -17.77 -15.04
C LEU A 422 28.38 -18.53 -15.93
N GLY A 423 29.14 -17.84 -16.80
CA GLY A 423 30.08 -18.46 -17.74
C GLY A 423 29.44 -19.17 -18.94
N ILE A 424 28.13 -19.02 -19.13
CA ILE A 424 27.37 -19.58 -20.26
C ILE A 424 27.72 -18.82 -21.56
N ASN A 425 27.77 -17.47 -21.49
CA ASN A 425 28.13 -16.58 -22.60
C ASN A 425 27.32 -16.79 -23.88
N ASP A 426 26.00 -17.00 -23.77
CA ASP A 426 25.12 -17.20 -24.93
C ASP A 426 24.89 -15.88 -25.69
N PRO A 427 25.30 -15.77 -26.97
CA PRO A 427 25.07 -14.57 -27.77
C PRO A 427 23.60 -14.33 -28.11
N GLU A 428 22.74 -15.37 -28.03
CA GLU A 428 21.34 -15.29 -28.44
C GLU A 428 20.57 -14.19 -27.70
N PHE A 429 20.83 -13.98 -26.41
CA PHE A 429 20.16 -12.94 -25.63
C PHE A 429 20.47 -11.53 -26.16
N TRP A 430 21.73 -11.29 -26.53
CA TRP A 430 22.14 -10.01 -27.12
C TRP A 430 21.53 -9.80 -28.50
N ASP A 431 21.58 -10.83 -29.35
CA ASP A 431 21.02 -10.76 -30.71
C ASP A 431 19.50 -10.53 -30.69
N LYS A 432 18.78 -11.17 -29.76
CA LYS A 432 17.36 -10.91 -29.52
C LYS A 432 17.15 -9.48 -29.03
N ALA A 433 17.96 -8.99 -28.08
CA ALA A 433 17.83 -7.63 -27.55
C ALA A 433 18.00 -6.56 -28.64
N GLU A 434 18.98 -6.70 -29.53
CA GLU A 434 19.17 -5.75 -30.64
C GLU A 434 18.00 -5.79 -31.64
N LYS A 435 17.44 -6.97 -31.95
CA LYS A 435 16.22 -7.07 -32.77
C LYS A 435 15.03 -6.34 -32.14
N VAL A 436 14.85 -6.49 -30.83
CA VAL A 436 13.81 -5.76 -30.07
C VAL A 436 14.08 -4.26 -30.13
N ARG A 437 15.33 -3.83 -29.91
CA ARG A 437 15.72 -2.42 -29.93
C ARG A 437 15.45 -1.77 -31.29
N SER A 438 15.82 -2.44 -32.38
CA SER A 438 15.53 -1.98 -33.74
C SER A 438 14.02 -1.83 -33.98
N ALA A 439 13.22 -2.85 -33.64
CA ALA A 439 11.78 -2.80 -33.81
C ALA A 439 11.11 -1.73 -32.93
N PHE A 440 11.62 -1.52 -31.71
CA PHE A 440 11.14 -0.49 -30.79
C PHE A 440 11.38 0.91 -31.37
N MET A 441 12.60 1.16 -31.84
CA MET A 441 13.00 2.45 -32.41
C MET A 441 12.34 2.74 -33.77
N GLU A 442 11.87 1.72 -34.47
CA GLU A 442 11.06 1.89 -35.67
C GLU A 442 9.62 2.33 -35.34
N LYS A 443 8.99 1.73 -34.32
CA LYS A 443 7.54 1.91 -34.08
C LYS A 443 7.16 2.96 -33.05
N PHE A 444 7.94 3.15 -31.99
CA PHE A 444 7.52 3.98 -30.84
C PHE A 444 7.87 5.47 -30.92
N PRO A 445 8.97 5.94 -31.55
CA PRO A 445 9.30 7.37 -31.57
C PRO A 445 8.18 8.25 -32.14
N SER A 446 7.96 9.39 -31.49
CA SER A 446 7.00 10.40 -31.91
C SER A 446 7.52 11.81 -31.64
N GLU A 447 6.75 12.82 -32.07
CA GLU A 447 7.04 14.23 -31.73
C GLU A 447 6.94 14.50 -30.22
N LYS A 448 6.16 13.69 -29.48
CA LYS A 448 5.95 13.82 -28.04
C LYS A 448 6.85 12.88 -27.22
N GLY A 449 7.98 12.45 -27.79
CA GLY A 449 8.85 11.43 -27.18
C GLY A 449 8.53 10.06 -27.76
N LEU A 450 7.69 9.29 -27.07
CA LEU A 450 7.25 7.95 -27.51
C LEU A 450 5.72 7.85 -27.53
N TYR A 451 5.17 7.07 -28.46
CA TYR A 451 3.78 6.62 -28.40
C TYR A 451 3.56 5.74 -27.16
N ASP A 452 2.36 5.80 -26.58
CA ASP A 452 2.04 5.08 -25.35
C ASP A 452 1.89 3.56 -25.57
N PHE A 453 1.34 3.18 -26.72
CA PHE A 453 1.24 1.80 -27.19
C PHE A 453 1.08 1.76 -28.71
N ILE A 454 1.31 0.61 -29.31
CA ILE A 454 0.96 0.29 -30.70
C ILE A 454 -0.15 -0.74 -30.69
N GLY A 455 -1.33 -0.38 -31.20
CA GLY A 455 -2.52 -1.23 -31.22
C GLY A 455 -2.34 -2.50 -32.05
N LEU A 456 -3.28 -3.45 -31.88
CA LEU A 456 -3.30 -4.70 -32.66
C LEU A 456 -3.47 -4.43 -34.17
N ASP A 457 -4.08 -3.31 -34.54
CA ASP A 457 -4.21 -2.81 -35.91
C ASP A 457 -2.99 -1.98 -36.38
N ASP A 458 -1.88 -2.04 -35.63
CA ASP A 458 -0.64 -1.30 -35.83
C ASP A 458 -0.79 0.25 -35.78
N LYS A 459 -1.90 0.78 -35.26
CA LYS A 459 -2.04 2.22 -35.03
C LYS A 459 -1.47 2.64 -33.67
N PRO A 460 -0.77 3.79 -33.59
CA PRO A 460 -0.20 4.26 -32.35
C PRO A 460 -1.25 4.94 -31.44
N GLY A 461 -1.15 4.70 -30.14
CA GLY A 461 -1.75 5.52 -29.08
C GLY A 461 -0.95 6.80 -28.89
N THR A 462 -1.60 7.94 -29.10
CA THR A 462 -0.95 9.28 -29.17
C THR A 462 -1.04 10.08 -27.87
N GLU A 463 -1.60 9.46 -26.83
CA GLU A 463 -1.72 9.99 -25.49
C GLU A 463 -0.33 10.21 -24.87
N THR A 464 -0.11 11.39 -24.30
CA THR A 464 1.12 11.65 -23.54
C THR A 464 0.94 11.09 -22.14
N ARG A 465 1.63 9.99 -21.84
CA ARG A 465 1.59 9.29 -20.54
C ARG A 465 2.99 9.12 -19.96
N PRO A 466 3.13 8.87 -18.65
CA PRO A 466 4.44 8.69 -18.03
C PRO A 466 5.10 7.34 -18.39
N ASN A 467 4.39 6.42 -19.04
CA ASN A 467 4.89 5.08 -19.40
C ASN A 467 6.15 5.11 -20.28
N GLN A 468 6.33 6.16 -21.08
CA GLN A 468 7.56 6.35 -21.86
C GLN A 468 8.82 6.44 -21.00
N LEU A 469 8.71 6.81 -19.71
CA LEU A 469 9.85 6.84 -18.78
C LEU A 469 10.50 5.47 -18.61
N PHE A 470 9.77 4.37 -18.76
CA PHE A 470 10.36 3.04 -18.65
C PHE A 470 11.35 2.75 -19.79
N ALA A 471 11.21 3.40 -20.95
CA ALA A 471 12.16 3.25 -22.05
C ALA A 471 13.52 3.93 -21.79
N VAL A 472 13.59 4.83 -20.80
CA VAL A 472 14.75 5.66 -20.48
C VAL A 472 15.30 5.42 -19.07
N GLY A 473 14.45 5.07 -18.10
CA GLY A 473 14.83 4.93 -16.69
C GLY A 473 15.19 3.50 -16.26
N LEU A 474 14.86 2.48 -17.06
CA LEU A 474 15.26 1.10 -16.74
C LEU A 474 16.80 0.94 -16.86
N PRO A 475 17.40 -0.11 -16.23
CA PRO A 475 18.86 -0.30 -16.20
C PRO A 475 19.54 -0.25 -17.58
N PHE A 476 18.85 -0.72 -18.62
CA PHE A 476 19.30 -0.65 -20.00
C PHE A 476 18.29 0.18 -20.81
N PRO A 477 18.54 1.49 -21.03
CA PRO A 477 17.69 2.32 -21.87
C PRO A 477 17.61 1.76 -23.30
N VAL A 478 16.39 1.57 -23.82
CA VAL A 478 16.17 1.02 -25.18
C VAL A 478 16.34 2.10 -26.26
N VAL A 479 16.20 3.38 -25.88
CA VAL A 479 16.20 4.51 -26.81
C VAL A 479 17.56 5.17 -26.97
N SER A 480 17.71 5.94 -28.05
CA SER A 480 18.88 6.81 -28.25
C SER A 480 18.91 7.96 -27.24
N LYS A 481 20.09 8.58 -27.07
CA LYS A 481 20.28 9.75 -26.19
C LYS A 481 19.34 10.91 -26.54
N GLU A 482 19.11 11.14 -27.82
CA GLU A 482 18.25 12.22 -28.32
C GLU A 482 16.78 11.98 -27.96
N VAL A 483 16.27 10.77 -28.25
CA VAL A 483 14.89 10.41 -27.92
C VAL A 483 14.67 10.44 -26.41
N GLY A 484 15.63 9.96 -25.63
CA GLY A 484 15.51 9.97 -24.17
C GLY A 484 15.45 11.37 -23.56
N ARG A 485 16.22 12.34 -24.08
CA ARG A 485 16.09 13.75 -23.66
C ARG A 485 14.72 14.32 -23.97
N ARG A 486 14.21 14.07 -25.18
CA ARG A 486 12.86 14.51 -25.58
C ARG A 486 11.78 13.93 -24.67
N VAL A 487 11.87 12.65 -24.33
CA VAL A 487 10.96 11.98 -23.38
C VAL A 487 10.95 12.73 -22.04
N ILE A 488 12.13 13.00 -21.46
CA ILE A 488 12.25 13.67 -20.17
C ILE A 488 11.66 15.10 -20.23
N GLU A 489 11.98 15.87 -21.27
CA GLU A 489 11.46 17.23 -21.47
C GLU A 489 9.92 17.27 -21.57
N VAL A 490 9.32 16.32 -22.32
CA VAL A 490 7.86 16.20 -22.43
C VAL A 490 7.24 15.82 -21.09
N VAL A 491 7.83 14.86 -20.38
CA VAL A 491 7.33 14.43 -19.07
C VAL A 491 7.40 15.55 -18.03
N GLU A 492 8.52 16.28 -17.96
CA GLU A 492 8.70 17.39 -17.03
C GLU A 492 7.72 18.53 -17.31
N SER A 493 7.48 18.84 -18.58
CA SER A 493 6.58 19.92 -18.98
C SER A 493 5.09 19.58 -18.84
N GLU A 494 4.68 18.34 -19.07
CA GLU A 494 3.26 17.96 -19.12
C GLU A 494 2.78 17.20 -17.87
N LEU A 495 3.63 16.37 -17.27
CA LEU A 495 3.20 15.32 -16.32
C LEU A 495 3.76 15.48 -14.90
N LEU A 496 4.92 16.11 -14.72
CA LEU A 496 5.54 16.27 -13.40
C LEU A 496 4.70 17.15 -12.48
N ARG A 497 4.51 16.72 -11.23
CA ARG A 497 3.75 17.42 -10.17
C ARG A 497 4.49 17.33 -8.83
N PRO A 498 4.09 18.11 -7.81
CA PRO A 498 4.76 18.08 -6.50
C PRO A 498 4.61 16.77 -5.71
N TYR A 499 3.61 15.94 -6.06
CA TYR A 499 3.32 14.67 -5.38
C TYR A 499 3.65 13.43 -6.23
N GLY A 500 4.25 13.59 -7.41
CA GLY A 500 4.54 12.50 -8.34
C GLY A 500 4.28 12.89 -9.80
N LEU A 501 3.83 11.93 -10.61
CA LEU A 501 3.53 12.17 -12.02
C LEU A 501 2.05 11.95 -12.33
N SER A 502 1.47 12.91 -13.06
CA SER A 502 0.15 12.80 -13.66
C SER A 502 0.12 11.66 -14.68
N THR A 503 -0.95 10.87 -14.68
CA THR A 503 -1.08 9.69 -15.54
C THR A 503 -1.44 9.99 -16.99
N LEU A 504 -1.89 11.20 -17.27
CA LEU A 504 -2.28 11.65 -18.61
C LEU A 504 -2.06 13.16 -18.71
N SER A 505 -1.57 13.63 -19.86
CA SER A 505 -1.39 15.06 -20.08
C SER A 505 -2.71 15.83 -20.00
N ARG A 506 -2.66 17.00 -19.35
CA ARG A 506 -3.77 17.95 -19.25
C ARG A 506 -4.27 18.47 -20.62
N LYS A 507 -3.48 18.28 -21.68
CA LYS A 507 -3.84 18.63 -23.06
C LYS A 507 -4.74 17.57 -23.72
N ASP A 508 -4.81 16.37 -23.14
CA ASP A 508 -5.63 15.28 -23.64
C ASP A 508 -7.11 15.49 -23.28
N LYS A 509 -8.01 15.06 -24.17
CA LYS A 509 -9.46 15.16 -23.96
C LYS A 509 -9.97 14.23 -22.86
N GLY A 510 -9.27 13.13 -22.60
CA GLY A 510 -9.61 12.16 -21.54
C GLY A 510 -9.14 12.59 -20.15
N TYR A 511 -8.42 13.71 -20.02
CA TYR A 511 -7.86 14.16 -18.74
C TYR A 511 -8.94 14.46 -17.70
N THR A 512 -8.88 13.72 -16.59
CA THR A 512 -9.82 13.76 -15.46
C THR A 512 -9.02 13.93 -14.17
N PRO A 513 -8.86 15.17 -13.65
CA PRO A 513 -8.01 15.43 -12.49
C PRO A 513 -8.65 15.03 -11.14
N TYR A 514 -9.95 14.76 -11.11
CA TYR A 514 -10.71 14.48 -9.89
C TYR A 514 -10.86 12.98 -9.65
N TYR A 515 -10.65 12.54 -8.41
CA TYR A 515 -10.83 11.15 -8.00
C TYR A 515 -11.87 11.09 -6.87
N ARG A 516 -13.15 11.35 -7.21
CA ARG A 516 -14.26 11.45 -6.25
C ARG A 516 -15.56 10.84 -6.79
N GLY A 517 -16.55 10.77 -5.91
CA GLY A 517 -17.90 10.33 -6.25
C GLY A 517 -17.99 8.81 -6.39
N SER A 518 -18.87 8.37 -7.29
CA SER A 518 -19.17 6.95 -7.51
C SER A 518 -17.93 6.12 -7.88
N ARG A 519 -18.00 4.80 -7.71
CA ARG A 519 -16.97 3.88 -8.20
C ARG A 519 -16.65 4.11 -9.68
N ASP A 520 -17.68 4.28 -10.49
CA ASP A 520 -17.57 4.53 -11.92
C ASP A 520 -16.74 5.78 -12.25
N SER A 521 -17.03 6.90 -11.59
CA SER A 521 -16.29 8.17 -11.77
C SER A 521 -14.82 8.02 -11.37
N ARG A 522 -14.57 7.30 -10.27
CA ARG A 522 -13.21 7.02 -9.79
C ARG A 522 -12.44 6.10 -10.72
N ASP A 523 -13.03 4.98 -11.15
CA ASP A 523 -12.37 4.02 -12.03
C ASP A 523 -12.04 4.67 -13.39
N ARG A 524 -12.92 5.54 -13.92
CA ARG A 524 -12.63 6.34 -15.12
C ARG A 524 -11.46 7.31 -14.96
N ALA A 525 -11.33 7.91 -13.78
CA ALA A 525 -10.27 8.86 -13.48
C ALA A 525 -8.94 8.16 -13.15
N TYR A 526 -8.96 6.97 -12.55
CA TYR A 526 -7.83 6.32 -11.86
C TYR A 526 -6.48 6.35 -12.59
N HIS A 527 -6.48 6.19 -13.93
CA HIS A 527 -5.30 6.31 -14.78
C HIS A 527 -5.41 7.39 -15.86
N ASN A 528 -6.30 8.36 -15.73
CA ASN A 528 -6.53 9.40 -16.74
C ASN A 528 -6.31 10.83 -16.20
N GLY A 529 -5.37 11.02 -15.28
CA GLY A 529 -5.10 12.35 -14.72
C GLY A 529 -4.53 12.34 -13.31
N PRO A 530 -5.02 11.52 -12.37
CA PRO A 530 -4.47 11.44 -11.02
C PRO A 530 -2.96 11.24 -11.02
N ILE A 531 -2.34 11.81 -9.99
CA ILE A 531 -0.91 11.81 -9.75
C ILE A 531 -0.54 10.53 -9.00
N TRP A 532 0.39 9.77 -9.55
CA TRP A 532 0.89 8.54 -8.94
C TRP A 532 2.32 8.74 -8.40
N PRO A 533 2.56 8.60 -7.08
CA PRO A 533 3.86 8.84 -6.47
C PRO A 533 4.92 7.80 -6.83
N TRP A 534 4.56 6.54 -7.02
CA TRP A 534 5.56 5.49 -7.32
C TRP A 534 6.36 5.77 -8.61
N LEU A 535 5.78 6.51 -9.56
CA LEU A 535 6.46 6.91 -10.80
C LEU A 535 7.66 7.85 -10.56
N ILE A 536 7.82 8.40 -9.35
CA ILE A 536 9.00 9.18 -8.96
C ILE A 536 10.27 8.34 -9.14
N GLY A 537 10.21 7.04 -8.83
CA GLY A 537 11.34 6.13 -8.99
C GLY A 537 11.88 6.12 -10.41
N ILE A 538 11.04 5.74 -11.38
CA ILE A 538 11.46 5.66 -12.78
C ILE A 538 11.80 7.03 -13.37
N TYR A 539 11.15 8.11 -12.93
CA TYR A 539 11.49 9.47 -13.33
C TYR A 539 12.91 9.84 -12.87
N VAL A 540 13.25 9.56 -11.60
CA VAL A 540 14.59 9.83 -11.08
C VAL A 540 15.64 8.99 -11.79
N ASP A 541 15.38 7.70 -12.04
CA ASP A 541 16.32 6.86 -12.79
C ASP A 541 16.55 7.40 -14.21
N ALA A 542 15.48 7.87 -14.88
CA ALA A 542 15.60 8.52 -16.18
C ALA A 542 16.46 9.80 -16.11
N LYS A 543 16.30 10.62 -15.07
CA LYS A 543 17.16 11.79 -14.85
C LYS A 543 18.62 11.39 -14.64
N LEU A 544 18.89 10.41 -13.78
CA LEU A 544 20.25 9.93 -13.51
C LEU A 544 20.95 9.35 -14.75
N ASN A 545 20.19 8.76 -15.69
CA ASN A 545 20.74 8.21 -16.93
C ASN A 545 21.11 9.29 -17.97
N PHE A 546 20.51 10.49 -17.93
CA PHE A 546 20.59 11.49 -19.01
C PHE A 546 21.01 12.89 -18.57
N GLU A 547 20.98 13.20 -17.27
CA GLU A 547 21.49 14.43 -16.67
C GLU A 547 22.80 14.14 -15.95
N TYR A 548 23.83 14.94 -16.25
CA TYR A 548 25.18 14.77 -15.68
C TYR A 548 25.51 15.88 -14.67
N ASP A 549 24.67 16.93 -14.59
CA ASP A 549 24.79 18.00 -13.62
C ASP A 549 24.24 17.54 -12.24
N SER A 550 25.16 17.32 -11.30
CA SER A 550 24.84 16.84 -9.96
C SER A 550 24.00 17.83 -9.14
N LEU A 551 24.10 19.15 -9.40
CA LEU A 551 23.26 20.15 -8.74
C LEU A 551 21.83 20.07 -9.24
N LYS A 552 21.61 19.91 -10.55
CA LYS A 552 20.27 19.71 -11.10
C LYS A 552 19.63 18.42 -10.60
N LEU A 553 20.41 17.34 -10.50
CA LEU A 553 19.93 16.08 -9.94
C LEU A 553 19.52 16.22 -8.48
N LYS A 554 20.35 16.85 -7.65
CA LYS A 554 20.02 17.08 -6.22
C LYS A 554 18.81 18.00 -6.04
N ASN A 555 18.62 18.97 -6.94
CA ASN A 555 17.45 19.85 -6.90
C ASN A 555 16.12 19.11 -7.16
N ILE A 556 16.13 17.89 -7.71
CA ILE A 556 14.91 17.07 -7.84
C ILE A 556 14.27 16.79 -6.46
N ILE A 557 15.05 16.75 -5.37
CA ILE A 557 14.49 16.56 -4.02
C ILE A 557 13.52 17.70 -3.67
N ASN A 558 13.83 18.94 -4.08
CA ASN A 558 12.98 20.10 -3.82
C ASN A 558 11.64 20.01 -4.55
N GLN A 559 11.60 19.38 -5.73
CA GLN A 559 10.37 19.15 -6.49
C GLN A 559 9.35 18.34 -5.69
N PHE A 560 9.81 17.38 -4.88
CA PHE A 560 8.95 16.47 -4.12
C PHE A 560 8.84 16.83 -2.63
N SER A 561 9.36 17.99 -2.21
CA SER A 561 9.28 18.46 -0.81
C SER A 561 7.86 18.41 -0.20
N PRO A 562 6.77 18.74 -0.94
CA PRO A 562 5.40 18.57 -0.42
C PRO A 562 5.05 17.12 -0.09
N LEU A 563 5.44 16.16 -0.93
CA LEU A 563 5.25 14.73 -0.67
C LEU A 563 6.05 14.27 0.55
N LEU A 564 7.31 14.72 0.68
CA LEU A 564 8.17 14.37 1.82
C LEU A 564 7.64 14.92 3.14
N THR A 565 7.10 16.15 3.11
CA THR A 565 6.44 16.77 4.26
C THR A 565 5.20 15.98 4.68
N LEU A 566 4.40 15.53 3.70
CA LEU A 566 3.27 14.65 3.97
C LEU A 566 3.73 13.32 4.57
N ALA A 567 4.71 12.65 3.98
CA ALA A 567 5.24 11.38 4.49
C ALA A 567 5.72 11.51 5.94
N ALA A 568 6.40 12.61 6.29
CA ALA A 568 6.85 12.87 7.65
C ALA A 568 5.69 13.04 8.65
N LYS A 569 4.60 13.68 8.21
CA LYS A 569 3.35 13.80 9.00
C LYS A 569 2.64 12.46 9.16
N GLU A 570 2.61 11.65 8.10
CA GLU A 570 1.87 10.39 8.02
C GLU A 570 2.67 9.17 8.52
N GLY A 571 3.82 9.39 9.17
CA GLY A 571 4.62 8.32 9.79
C GLY A 571 5.39 7.45 8.79
N GLY A 572 5.84 8.04 7.69
CA GLY A 572 6.57 7.37 6.61
C GLY A 572 5.68 6.75 5.54
N PHE A 573 4.36 6.91 5.63
CA PHE A 573 3.42 6.41 4.62
C PHE A 573 3.10 7.45 3.56
N ILE A 574 2.91 6.97 2.34
CA ILE A 574 2.47 7.74 1.18
C ILE A 574 1.23 7.04 0.61
N PRO A 575 0.16 7.79 0.28
CA PRO A 575 -1.02 7.18 -0.33
C PRO A 575 -0.75 6.69 -1.74
N GLU A 576 -1.70 5.95 -2.27
CA GLU A 576 -1.63 5.38 -3.61
C GLU A 576 -1.60 6.46 -4.71
N LEU A 577 -2.45 7.47 -4.60
CA LEU A 577 -2.55 8.54 -5.58
C LEU A 577 -3.04 9.86 -4.99
N PHE A 578 -2.94 10.91 -5.80
CA PHE A 578 -3.49 12.23 -5.52
C PHE A 578 -4.30 12.73 -6.71
N GLU A 579 -5.29 13.57 -6.44
CA GLU A 579 -5.94 14.35 -7.50
C GLU A 579 -4.96 15.33 -8.15
N ASP A 580 -5.08 15.56 -9.46
CA ASP A 580 -4.24 16.52 -10.19
C ASP A 580 -4.90 17.92 -10.24
N ILE A 581 -5.31 18.39 -9.06
CA ILE A 581 -5.84 19.72 -8.81
C ILE A 581 -5.64 20.10 -7.35
N ALA A 582 -5.23 21.35 -7.08
CA ALA A 582 -5.07 21.84 -5.72
C ALA A 582 -6.39 21.70 -4.91
N PRO A 583 -6.35 21.26 -3.64
CA PRO A 583 -5.16 21.07 -2.79
C PRO A 583 -4.49 19.69 -2.91
N PHE A 584 -4.68 18.95 -4.00
CA PHE A 584 -4.15 17.61 -4.26
C PHE A 584 -4.66 16.61 -3.22
N LYS A 585 -5.97 16.37 -3.18
CA LYS A 585 -6.55 15.45 -2.19
C LYS A 585 -5.98 14.04 -2.38
N LYS A 586 -5.68 13.38 -1.26
CA LYS A 586 -5.28 11.97 -1.21
C LYS A 586 -6.41 11.10 -1.75
N GLY A 587 -6.08 10.11 -2.55
CA GLY A 587 -7.00 9.09 -3.02
C GLY A 587 -6.33 7.72 -3.01
N GLY A 588 -7.13 6.69 -3.29
CA GLY A 588 -6.64 5.33 -3.20
C GLY A 588 -6.41 4.87 -1.76
N CYS A 589 -5.56 3.84 -1.58
CA CYS A 589 -5.08 3.42 -0.26
C CYS A 589 -4.32 4.55 0.45
N ILE A 590 -4.45 4.66 1.77
CA ILE A 590 -3.78 5.71 2.55
C ILE A 590 -2.28 5.44 2.75
N ALA A 591 -1.87 4.18 2.58
CA ALA A 591 -0.49 3.73 2.67
C ALA A 591 -0.25 2.68 1.57
N GLN A 592 0.57 3.02 0.57
CA GLN A 592 0.82 2.16 -0.58
C GLN A 592 2.31 1.80 -0.72
N ALA A 593 2.59 0.52 -0.89
CA ALA A 593 3.94 -0.06 -0.89
C ALA A 593 4.85 0.56 -1.93
N TRP A 594 4.46 0.53 -3.21
CA TRP A 594 5.30 1.06 -4.30
C TRP A 594 5.50 2.57 -4.21
N SER A 595 4.55 3.33 -3.66
CA SER A 595 4.69 4.78 -3.48
C SER A 595 5.78 5.10 -2.47
N VAL A 596 5.78 4.39 -1.34
CA VAL A 596 6.80 4.54 -0.30
C VAL A 596 8.16 4.01 -0.79
N ALA A 597 8.15 2.82 -1.41
CA ALA A 597 9.36 2.13 -1.87
C ALA A 597 10.12 2.95 -2.93
N GLU A 598 9.42 3.39 -3.97
CA GLU A 598 10.04 4.12 -5.08
C GLU A 598 10.45 5.53 -4.67
N THR A 599 9.71 6.19 -3.77
CA THR A 599 10.13 7.48 -3.21
C THR A 599 11.42 7.31 -2.40
N LEU A 600 11.50 6.31 -1.51
CA LEU A 600 12.71 6.03 -0.74
C LEU A 600 13.93 5.74 -1.63
N ARG A 601 13.73 4.86 -2.62
CA ARG A 601 14.77 4.47 -3.58
C ARG A 601 15.27 5.66 -4.39
N ALA A 602 14.35 6.45 -4.94
CA ALA A 602 14.68 7.64 -5.69
C ALA A 602 15.53 8.64 -4.88
N LEU A 603 15.12 8.92 -3.64
CA LEU A 603 15.86 9.85 -2.77
C LEU A 603 17.26 9.33 -2.44
N LYS A 604 17.40 8.06 -2.07
CA LYS A 604 18.73 7.47 -1.81
C LYS A 604 19.63 7.54 -3.03
N ASN A 605 19.10 7.27 -4.23
CA ASN A 605 19.88 7.35 -5.46
C ASN A 605 20.36 8.78 -5.76
N VAL A 606 19.51 9.79 -5.57
CA VAL A 606 19.89 11.20 -5.76
C VAL A 606 20.91 11.67 -4.73
N ILE A 607 20.72 11.31 -3.45
CA ILE A 607 21.63 11.71 -2.36
C ILE A 607 23.02 11.12 -2.56
N ASN A 608 23.09 9.85 -2.98
CA ASN A 608 24.35 9.13 -3.18
C ASN A 608 25.02 9.44 -4.53
N TYR A 609 24.38 10.22 -5.40
CA TYR A 609 24.98 10.63 -6.68
C TYR A 609 26.12 11.61 -6.43
N SER A 610 27.34 11.18 -6.81
CA SER A 610 28.60 11.92 -6.67
C SER A 610 28.95 12.70 -7.92
#